data_AF-A0A9P0ATW9-F1
#
_entry.id   AF-A0A9P0ATW9-F1
#
_cell.length_a   1.000
_cell.length_b   1.000
_cell.length_c   1.000
_cell.angle_alpha   90.00
_cell.angle_beta   90.00
_cell.angle_gamma   90.00
#
_symmetry.space_group_name_H-M   'P 1'
#
loop_
_entity.id
_entity.type
_entity.pdbx_description
1 polymer ?
#
loop_
_entity_poly.entity_id
_entity_poly.type
_entity_poly.pdbx_seq_one_letter_code
_entity_poly.pdbx_strand_id
1 'polypeptide(L)'
;MTEEEAEEIKRKYRLQKESKDFFCNDNVSRQAPGKRDVKSIRNDVTGKREKIPIRYMMMNIVDAFCEFQNQHPSLKISRAYFFKFRPKFVLPAKQTPFNTTPQVSFGTNLQFQICEDLGFSYIEWNTFAALHGKGAVDGVGAAVKNAIWTKVRSENINLHSARDYYYAALKYCQKTNIFFVEKKEITANSSILNLRFRKCLKIECIDEETSNSKKHRIKVVTFDSDQQKMCDSLRCDKKYINTTRDDRVLKSANASKKMRK
;
A
#
# COMPACT_ATOMS: atom_id res chain seq x y z
N MET A 1 52.59 -9.50 -9.20
CA MET A 1 51.56 -8.55 -8.76
C MET A 1 52.29 -7.33 -8.27
N THR A 2 52.13 -6.19 -8.93
CA THR A 2 52.79 -4.94 -8.55
C THR A 2 52.12 -4.36 -7.29
N GLU A 3 52.80 -3.45 -6.61
CA GLU A 3 52.25 -2.74 -5.45
C GLU A 3 50.99 -1.95 -5.82
N GLU A 4 50.99 -1.35 -7.02
CA GLU A 4 49.84 -0.64 -7.61
C GLU A 4 48.64 -1.57 -7.85
N GLU A 5 48.86 -2.76 -8.40
CA GLU A 5 47.80 -3.77 -8.60
C GLU A 5 47.18 -4.21 -7.26
N ALA A 6 48.02 -4.39 -6.24
CA ALA A 6 47.56 -4.77 -4.91
C ALA A 6 46.71 -3.65 -4.26
N GLU A 7 47.09 -2.39 -4.43
CA GLU A 7 46.33 -1.25 -3.94
C GLU A 7 44.99 -1.08 -4.66
N GLU A 8 44.96 -1.28 -5.97
CA GLU A 8 43.72 -1.22 -6.76
C GLU A 8 42.74 -2.33 -6.32
N ILE A 9 43.23 -3.55 -6.08
CA ILE A 9 42.42 -4.66 -5.57
C ILE A 9 41.85 -4.31 -4.19
N LYS A 10 42.66 -3.78 -3.28
CA LYS A 10 42.21 -3.33 -1.95
C LYS A 10 41.13 -2.26 -2.06
N ARG A 11 41.30 -1.30 -2.96
CA ARG A 11 40.32 -0.23 -3.22
C ARG A 11 38.99 -0.80 -3.73
N LYS A 12 39.03 -1.71 -4.71
CA LYS A 12 37.83 -2.37 -5.25
C LYS A 12 37.09 -3.17 -4.18
N TYR A 13 37.83 -3.91 -3.36
CA TYR A 13 37.25 -4.69 -2.26
C TYR A 13 36.57 -3.80 -1.23
N ARG A 14 37.24 -2.73 -0.79
CA ARG A 14 36.69 -1.74 0.15
C ARG A 14 35.40 -1.16 -0.40
N LEU A 15 35.42 -0.70 -1.64
CA LEU A 15 34.27 -0.08 -2.29
C LEU A 15 33.09 -1.04 -2.46
N GLN A 16 33.35 -2.31 -2.78
CA GLN A 16 32.32 -3.34 -2.81
C GLN A 16 31.72 -3.61 -1.43
N LYS A 17 32.55 -3.67 -0.38
CA LYS A 17 32.11 -3.92 1.00
C LYS A 17 31.21 -2.80 1.50
N GLU A 18 31.70 -1.56 1.47
CA GLU A 18 30.94 -0.38 1.93
C GLU A 18 29.62 -0.23 1.18
N SER A 19 29.61 -0.46 -0.14
CA SER A 19 28.37 -0.41 -0.94
C SER A 19 27.35 -1.46 -0.48
N LYS A 20 27.78 -2.70 -0.21
CA LYS A 20 26.89 -3.77 0.24
C LYS A 20 26.34 -3.49 1.63
N ASP A 21 27.19 -3.00 2.53
CA ASP A 21 26.80 -2.66 3.91
C ASP A 21 25.79 -1.51 3.91
N PHE A 22 26.01 -0.48 3.09
CA PHE A 22 25.07 0.62 2.89
C PHE A 22 23.68 0.14 2.44
N PHE A 23 23.60 -0.76 1.45
CA PHE A 23 22.32 -1.32 1.01
C PHE A 23 21.61 -2.14 2.11
N CYS A 24 22.35 -2.69 3.07
CA CYS A 24 21.79 -3.49 4.17
C CYS A 24 21.39 -2.63 5.38
N ASN A 25 21.68 -1.34 5.39
CA ASN A 25 21.28 -0.42 6.45
C ASN A 25 19.75 -0.29 6.50
N ASP A 26 19.17 -0.29 7.71
CA ASP A 26 17.73 -0.16 7.97
C ASP A 26 17.14 1.19 7.50
N ASN A 27 17.99 2.22 7.36
CA ASN A 27 17.60 3.51 6.78
C ASN A 27 17.44 3.45 5.25
N VAL A 28 18.20 2.58 4.58
CA VAL A 28 18.24 2.48 3.11
C VAL A 28 17.28 1.40 2.61
N SER A 29 17.21 0.28 3.32
CA SER A 29 16.30 -0.82 3.01
C SER A 29 15.68 -1.40 4.28
N ARG A 30 14.50 -1.98 4.19
CA ARG A 30 13.85 -2.67 5.32
C ARG A 30 13.63 -4.13 5.02
N GLN A 31 13.80 -4.97 6.04
CA GLN A 31 13.51 -6.38 5.95
C GLN A 31 12.01 -6.64 5.74
N ALA A 32 11.69 -7.57 4.85
CA ALA A 32 10.33 -8.03 4.63
C ALA A 32 9.79 -8.73 5.89
N PRO A 33 8.52 -8.51 6.27
CA PRO A 33 7.98 -9.02 7.53
C PRO A 33 7.69 -10.53 7.50
N GLY A 34 7.51 -11.13 6.32
CA GLY A 34 7.11 -12.52 6.20
C GLY A 34 8.26 -13.51 6.39
N LYS A 35 8.03 -14.56 7.19
CA LYS A 35 8.98 -15.70 7.33
C LYS A 35 9.26 -16.42 6.00
N ARG A 36 8.37 -16.28 5.01
CA ARG A 36 8.54 -16.86 3.66
C ARG A 36 9.22 -15.92 2.69
N ASP A 37 9.44 -14.66 3.07
CA ASP A 37 10.07 -13.64 2.24
C ASP A 37 11.59 -13.81 2.30
N VAL A 38 12.07 -14.93 1.76
CA VAL A 38 13.47 -15.32 1.75
C VAL A 38 13.92 -15.58 0.32
N LYS A 39 15.17 -15.23 0.02
CA LYS A 39 15.82 -15.49 -1.25
C LYS A 39 16.94 -16.51 -1.06
N SER A 40 16.91 -17.57 -1.87
CA SER A 40 18.00 -18.55 -1.91
C SER A 40 19.17 -17.97 -2.70
N ILE A 41 20.31 -17.78 -2.05
CA ILE A 41 21.53 -17.24 -2.66
C ILE A 41 22.66 -18.25 -2.48
N ARG A 42 23.43 -18.49 -3.54
CA ARG A 42 24.64 -19.33 -3.48
C ARG A 42 25.76 -18.49 -2.88
N ASN A 43 26.40 -19.01 -1.83
CA ASN A 43 27.59 -18.41 -1.25
C ASN A 43 28.80 -18.83 -2.11
N ASP A 44 29.54 -17.85 -2.62
CA ASP A 44 30.64 -18.09 -3.54
C ASP A 44 31.84 -18.79 -2.86
N VAL A 45 31.98 -18.64 -1.54
CA VAL A 45 33.08 -19.24 -0.75
C VAL A 45 32.74 -20.69 -0.39
N THR A 46 31.54 -20.94 0.14
CA THR A 46 31.17 -22.28 0.65
C THR A 46 30.51 -23.15 -0.40
N GLY A 47 30.09 -22.58 -1.53
CA GLY A 47 29.33 -23.25 -2.59
C GLY A 47 27.89 -23.62 -2.23
N LYS A 48 27.49 -23.48 -0.95
CA LYS A 48 26.17 -23.84 -0.43
C LYS A 48 25.14 -22.74 -0.73
N ARG A 49 23.86 -23.13 -0.77
CA ARG A 49 22.73 -22.20 -0.89
C ARG A 49 22.19 -21.86 0.49
N GLU A 50 22.15 -20.57 0.80
CA GLU A 50 21.60 -20.03 2.03
C GLU A 50 20.30 -19.27 1.73
N LYS A 51 19.34 -19.34 2.66
CA LYS A 51 18.08 -18.58 2.59
C LYS A 51 18.24 -17.30 3.37
N ILE A 52 18.33 -16.17 2.67
CA ILE A 52 18.52 -14.85 3.26
C ILE A 52 17.18 -14.08 3.21
N PRO A 53 16.75 -13.42 4.29
CA PRO A 53 15.55 -12.58 4.26
C PRO A 53 15.63 -11.49 3.19
N ILE A 54 14.53 -11.27 2.50
CA ILE A 54 14.40 -10.21 1.50
C ILE A 54 14.37 -8.85 2.20
N ARG A 55 15.00 -7.85 1.59
CA ARG A 55 14.92 -6.45 1.99
C ARG A 55 14.38 -5.61 0.83
N TYR A 56 13.58 -4.60 1.13
CA TYR A 56 13.06 -3.65 0.14
C TYR A 56 13.71 -2.29 0.35
N MET A 57 14.22 -1.69 -0.72
CA MET A 57 14.75 -0.32 -0.67
C MET A 57 13.63 0.67 -0.31
N MET A 58 13.91 1.56 0.63
CA MET A 58 12.99 2.60 1.10
C MET A 58 13.06 3.88 0.24
N MET A 59 14.21 4.09 -0.40
CA MET A 59 14.49 5.24 -1.26
C MET A 59 14.77 4.80 -2.70
N ASN A 60 14.74 5.75 -3.63
CA ASN A 60 15.07 5.47 -5.01
C ASN A 60 16.59 5.22 -5.16
N ILE A 61 17.01 4.65 -6.29
CA ILE A 61 18.43 4.28 -6.51
C ILE A 61 19.35 5.50 -6.63
N VAL A 62 18.79 6.64 -7.05
CA VAL A 62 19.53 7.89 -7.26
C VAL A 62 19.81 8.55 -5.92
N ASP A 63 18.79 8.67 -5.07
CA ASP A 63 18.89 9.19 -3.70
C ASP A 63 19.86 8.34 -2.88
N ALA A 64 19.74 7.00 -2.97
CA ALA A 64 20.65 6.07 -2.32
C ALA A 64 22.11 6.30 -2.74
N PHE A 65 22.35 6.61 -4.01
CA PHE A 65 23.69 6.90 -4.51
C PHE A 65 24.21 8.26 -3.98
N CYS A 66 23.37 9.29 -3.99
CA CYS A 66 23.72 10.60 -3.44
C CYS A 66 24.05 10.49 -1.94
N GLU A 67 23.23 9.79 -1.18
CA GLU A 67 23.46 9.58 0.24
C GLU A 67 24.72 8.76 0.53
N PHE A 68 25.00 7.74 -0.29
CA PHE A 68 26.25 6.99 -0.22
C PHE A 68 27.48 7.90 -0.46
N GLN A 69 27.43 8.78 -1.46
CA GLN A 69 28.53 9.72 -1.73
C GLN A 69 28.72 10.72 -0.58
N ASN A 70 27.64 11.15 0.07
CA ASN A 70 27.69 12.03 1.24
C ASN A 70 28.33 11.32 2.45
N GLN A 71 28.02 10.05 2.67
CA GLN A 71 28.60 9.25 3.77
C GLN A 71 30.06 8.85 3.49
N HIS A 72 30.42 8.67 2.22
CA HIS A 72 31.74 8.21 1.80
C HIS A 72 32.37 9.12 0.73
N PRO A 73 32.67 10.40 1.05
CA PRO A 73 33.16 11.37 0.07
C PRO A 73 34.51 10.99 -0.56
N SER A 74 35.31 10.17 0.13
CA SER A 74 36.59 9.66 -0.37
C SER A 74 36.44 8.59 -1.46
N LEU A 75 35.29 7.92 -1.54
CA LEU A 75 35.07 6.80 -2.45
C LEU A 75 34.44 7.28 -3.77
N LYS A 76 35.30 7.57 -4.76
CA LYS A 76 34.84 7.88 -6.11
C LYS A 76 34.31 6.60 -6.79
N ILE A 77 33.02 6.59 -7.08
CA ILE A 77 32.31 5.48 -7.73
C ILE A 77 31.24 6.03 -8.68
N SER A 78 31.04 5.38 -9.83
CA SER A 78 29.95 5.73 -10.74
C SER A 78 28.63 5.09 -10.31
N ARG A 79 27.51 5.76 -10.59
CA ARG A 79 26.16 5.25 -10.26
C ARG A 79 25.90 3.84 -10.80
N ALA A 80 26.31 3.57 -12.04
CA ALA A 80 26.14 2.26 -12.65
C ALA A 80 26.96 1.16 -11.95
N TYR A 81 28.17 1.51 -11.47
CA TYR A 81 29.04 0.57 -10.75
C TYR A 81 28.55 0.33 -9.32
N PHE A 82 28.10 1.38 -8.63
CA PHE A 82 27.42 1.28 -7.33
C PHE A 82 26.23 0.31 -7.38
N PHE A 83 25.38 0.45 -8.40
CA PHE A 83 24.23 -0.41 -8.58
C PHE A 83 24.57 -1.90 -8.74
N LYS A 84 25.71 -2.21 -9.38
CA LYS A 84 26.17 -3.61 -9.54
C LYS A 84 26.48 -4.28 -8.20
N PHE A 85 26.81 -3.51 -7.16
CA PHE A 85 27.08 -4.04 -5.83
C PHE A 85 25.86 -4.28 -4.97
N ARG A 86 24.67 -3.87 -5.44
CA ARG A 86 23.42 -4.14 -4.72
C ARG A 86 23.24 -5.66 -4.52
N PRO A 87 23.15 -6.14 -3.27
CA PRO A 87 22.92 -7.56 -3.01
C PRO A 87 21.61 -8.06 -3.64
N LYS A 88 21.60 -9.30 -4.14
CA LYS A 88 20.43 -9.87 -4.84
C LYS A 88 19.17 -9.96 -3.97
N PHE A 89 19.33 -10.01 -2.64
CA PHE A 89 18.23 -10.04 -1.66
C PHE A 89 17.68 -8.65 -1.31
N VAL A 90 18.35 -7.57 -1.73
CA VAL A 90 17.86 -6.19 -1.61
C VAL A 90 17.14 -5.83 -2.91
N LEU A 91 15.82 -5.78 -2.85
CA LEU A 91 14.95 -5.55 -3.99
C LEU A 91 14.57 -4.07 -4.10
N PRO A 92 14.40 -3.55 -5.33
CA PRO A 92 13.90 -2.19 -5.53
C PRO A 92 12.46 -2.06 -5.04
N ALA A 93 12.06 -0.85 -4.65
CA ALA A 93 10.73 -0.54 -4.12
C ALA A 93 9.58 -1.04 -5.01
N LYS A 94 9.75 -1.04 -6.34
CA LYS A 94 8.77 -1.56 -7.32
C LYS A 94 8.43 -3.05 -7.14
N GLN A 95 9.32 -3.83 -6.54
CA GLN A 95 9.11 -5.26 -6.28
C GLN A 95 8.49 -5.53 -4.91
N THR A 96 8.21 -4.49 -4.13
CA THR A 96 7.50 -4.62 -2.86
C THR A 96 6.06 -5.03 -3.14
N PRO A 97 5.56 -6.13 -2.55
CA PRO A 97 4.19 -6.52 -2.75
C PRO A 97 3.24 -5.45 -2.16
N PHE A 98 2.12 -5.23 -2.84
CA PHE A 98 1.14 -4.17 -2.54
C PHE A 98 0.60 -4.21 -1.09
N ASN A 99 0.74 -5.34 -0.41
CA ASN A 99 0.28 -5.54 0.97
C ASN A 99 1.33 -5.24 2.05
N THR A 100 2.56 -4.86 1.67
CA THR A 100 3.70 -4.65 2.58
C THR A 100 4.25 -3.23 2.61
N THR A 101 3.72 -2.32 1.79
CA THR A 101 4.11 -0.90 1.85
C THR A 101 3.58 -0.24 3.12
N PRO A 102 4.42 0.44 3.93
CA PRO A 102 3.94 1.46 4.85
C PRO A 102 3.32 2.56 3.99
N GLN A 103 2.00 2.74 4.08
CA GLN A 103 1.18 3.71 3.36
C GLN A 103 1.47 5.19 3.74
N VAL A 104 2.71 5.61 4.01
CA VAL A 104 2.95 6.90 4.70
C VAL A 104 3.68 7.99 3.91
N SER A 105 3.98 7.81 2.62
CA SER A 105 4.72 8.86 1.87
C SER A 105 4.23 9.20 0.46
N PHE A 106 3.15 8.57 -0.02
CA PHE A 106 2.58 8.91 -1.34
C PHE A 106 1.50 9.99 -1.31
N GLY A 107 0.95 10.33 -0.14
CA GLY A 107 -0.16 11.29 -0.04
C GLY A 107 0.27 12.76 -0.14
N THR A 108 1.37 13.13 0.52
CA THR A 108 1.76 14.55 0.64
C THR A 108 2.46 15.07 -0.61
N ASN A 109 3.45 14.34 -1.14
CA ASN A 109 4.25 14.82 -2.27
C ASN A 109 3.47 14.89 -3.60
N LEU A 110 2.54 13.96 -3.84
CA LEU A 110 1.70 14.01 -5.05
C LEU A 110 0.71 15.18 -5.01
N GLN A 111 0.21 15.52 -3.81
CA GLN A 111 -0.70 16.65 -3.63
C GLN A 111 -0.01 17.99 -3.89
N PHE A 112 1.22 18.18 -3.39
CA PHE A 112 2.01 19.40 -3.65
C PHE A 112 2.32 19.58 -5.14
N GLN A 113 2.76 18.53 -5.83
CA GLN A 113 3.12 18.60 -7.25
C GLN A 113 1.91 18.98 -8.13
N ILE A 114 0.74 18.37 -7.88
CA ILE A 114 -0.48 18.64 -8.66
C ILE A 114 -1.01 20.07 -8.42
N CYS A 115 -0.91 20.60 -7.20
CA CYS A 115 -1.29 21.98 -6.91
C CYS A 115 -0.44 22.99 -7.68
N GLU A 116 0.89 22.80 -7.72
CA GLU A 116 1.81 23.67 -8.44
C GLU A 116 1.63 23.56 -9.96
N ASP A 117 1.55 22.33 -10.49
CA ASP A 117 1.45 22.08 -11.93
C ASP A 117 0.13 22.59 -12.54
N LEU A 118 -0.94 22.68 -11.75
CA LEU A 118 -2.27 23.13 -12.19
C LEU A 118 -2.65 24.52 -11.67
N GLY A 119 -1.76 25.20 -10.92
CA GLY A 119 -1.99 26.55 -10.39
C GLY A 119 -3.11 26.65 -9.35
N PHE A 120 -3.44 25.55 -8.65
CA PHE A 120 -4.47 25.55 -7.62
C PHE A 120 -3.86 25.86 -6.24
N SER A 121 -4.42 26.85 -5.55
CA SER A 121 -4.01 27.22 -4.17
C SER A 121 -4.48 26.22 -3.11
N TYR A 122 -5.53 25.47 -3.40
CA TYR A 122 -5.99 24.34 -2.60
C TYR A 122 -6.71 23.32 -3.48
N ILE A 123 -6.60 22.04 -3.14
CA ILE A 123 -7.36 20.97 -3.76
C ILE A 123 -8.26 20.36 -2.70
N GLU A 124 -9.56 20.39 -2.95
CA GLU A 124 -10.57 19.73 -2.13
C GLU A 124 -10.98 18.41 -2.78
N TRP A 125 -10.66 17.30 -2.12
CA TRP A 125 -11.00 15.96 -2.59
C TRP A 125 -12.37 15.53 -2.05
N ASN A 126 -13.41 15.69 -2.86
CA ASN A 126 -14.77 15.25 -2.54
C ASN A 126 -14.98 13.80 -3.02
N THR A 127 -14.69 12.79 -2.20
CA THR A 127 -14.93 11.39 -2.57
C THR A 127 -16.28 10.90 -2.07
N PHE A 128 -17.22 10.66 -2.99
CA PHE A 128 -18.29 9.68 -2.77
C PHE A 128 -17.78 8.30 -3.22
N ALA A 129 -18.27 7.22 -2.60
CA ALA A 129 -17.77 5.85 -2.66
C ALA A 129 -17.85 5.13 -4.04
N ALA A 130 -17.52 5.81 -5.14
CA ALA A 130 -17.56 5.25 -6.50
C ALA A 130 -16.27 4.51 -6.90
N LEU A 131 -15.17 4.67 -6.17
CA LEU A 131 -13.90 3.98 -6.43
C LEU A 131 -13.50 3.18 -5.20
N HIS A 132 -13.68 1.87 -5.27
CA HIS A 132 -13.34 0.93 -4.19
C HIS A 132 -11.88 1.08 -3.71
N GLY A 133 -11.70 1.64 -2.51
CA GLY A 133 -10.71 1.19 -1.51
C GLY A 133 -9.22 1.34 -1.82
N LYS A 134 -8.81 2.25 -2.71
CA LYS A 134 -7.39 2.46 -3.08
C LYS A 134 -6.95 3.93 -3.19
N GLY A 135 -7.52 4.84 -2.41
CA GLY A 135 -7.13 6.25 -2.34
C GLY A 135 -6.50 6.65 -1.00
N ALA A 136 -5.87 7.82 -0.94
CA ALA A 136 -5.37 8.41 0.33
C ALA A 136 -6.49 8.57 1.37
N VAL A 137 -7.73 8.83 0.92
CA VAL A 137 -8.94 8.90 1.75
C VAL A 137 -9.25 7.56 2.42
N ASP A 138 -8.94 6.43 1.78
CA ASP A 138 -9.08 5.13 2.42
C ASP A 138 -8.09 4.96 3.57
N GLY A 139 -6.94 5.64 3.54
CA GLY A 139 -5.99 5.65 4.66
C GLY A 139 -6.58 6.28 5.91
N VAL A 140 -7.21 7.46 5.78
CA VAL A 140 -7.86 8.17 6.91
C VAL A 140 -9.09 7.40 7.37
N GLY A 141 -9.94 6.96 6.44
CA GLY A 141 -11.12 6.15 6.76
C GLY A 141 -10.76 4.81 7.42
N ALA A 142 -9.73 4.13 6.93
CA ALA A 142 -9.22 2.90 7.54
C ALA A 142 -8.60 3.15 8.91
N ALA A 143 -7.87 4.26 9.11
CA ALA A 143 -7.31 4.61 10.41
C ALA A 143 -8.42 4.77 11.46
N VAL A 144 -9.46 5.56 11.14
CA VAL A 144 -10.63 5.76 12.02
C VAL A 144 -11.36 4.44 12.27
N LYS A 145 -11.64 3.67 11.21
CA LYS A 145 -12.29 2.36 11.31
C LYS A 145 -11.50 1.39 12.18
N ASN A 146 -10.19 1.29 11.99
CA ASN A 146 -9.34 0.38 12.74
C ASN A 146 -9.24 0.80 14.21
N ALA A 147 -9.14 2.10 14.50
CA ALA A 147 -9.14 2.61 15.86
C ALA A 147 -10.43 2.24 16.61
N ILE A 148 -11.59 2.51 16.01
CA ILE A 148 -12.89 2.17 16.59
C ILE A 148 -13.07 0.66 16.72
N TRP A 149 -12.71 -0.11 15.69
CA TRP A 149 -12.81 -1.56 15.72
C TRP A 149 -11.95 -2.20 16.81
N THR A 150 -10.76 -1.64 17.06
CA THR A 150 -9.90 -2.05 18.17
C THR A 150 -10.58 -1.79 19.51
N LYS A 151 -11.29 -0.68 19.65
CA LYS A 151 -12.05 -0.32 20.86
C LYS A 151 -13.29 -1.17 21.06
N VAL A 152 -14.06 -1.41 20.01
CA VAL A 152 -15.19 -2.36 20.01
C VAL A 152 -14.74 -3.74 20.49
N ARG A 153 -13.60 -4.23 20.02
CA ARG A 153 -13.06 -5.54 20.42
C ARG A 153 -12.50 -5.58 21.84
N SER A 154 -11.80 -4.54 22.28
CA SER A 154 -11.13 -4.51 23.58
C SER A 154 -12.06 -4.14 24.73
N GLU A 155 -13.00 -3.22 24.50
CA GLU A 155 -13.90 -2.66 25.51
C GLU A 155 -15.34 -3.22 25.37
N ASN A 156 -15.56 -4.15 24.43
CA ASN A 156 -16.87 -4.76 24.13
C ASN A 156 -17.98 -3.72 23.87
N ILE A 157 -17.63 -2.63 23.17
CA ILE A 157 -18.56 -1.54 22.85
C ILE A 157 -19.52 -2.00 21.76
N ASN A 158 -20.81 -1.81 21.98
CA ASN A 158 -21.83 -2.14 21.00
C ASN A 158 -22.22 -0.91 20.17
N LEU A 159 -21.99 -0.96 18.86
CA LEU A 159 -22.31 0.13 17.92
C LEU A 159 -23.45 -0.34 17.00
N HIS A 160 -24.66 0.17 17.23
CA HIS A 160 -25.86 -0.23 16.46
C HIS A 160 -26.26 0.79 15.40
N SER A 161 -25.82 2.04 15.54
CA SER A 161 -26.16 3.11 14.61
C SER A 161 -24.94 3.88 14.10
N ALA A 162 -25.13 4.56 12.98
CA ALA A 162 -24.11 5.48 12.43
C ALA A 162 -23.81 6.64 13.40
N ARG A 163 -24.79 7.02 14.23
CA ARG A 163 -24.63 8.06 15.26
C ARG A 163 -23.78 7.56 16.43
N ASP A 164 -23.95 6.32 16.86
CA ASP A 164 -23.09 5.72 17.89
C ASP A 164 -21.65 5.62 17.39
N TYR A 165 -21.48 5.20 16.14
CA TYR A 165 -20.17 5.16 15.50
C TYR A 165 -19.52 6.54 15.46
N TYR A 166 -20.28 7.59 15.12
CA TYR A 166 -19.80 8.97 15.11
C TYR A 166 -19.29 9.42 16.50
N TYR A 167 -20.06 9.19 17.55
CA TYR A 167 -19.63 9.57 18.90
C TYR A 167 -18.41 8.76 19.39
N ALA A 168 -18.35 7.48 19.06
CA ALA A 168 -17.16 6.68 19.31
C ALA A 168 -15.95 7.23 18.55
N ALA A 169 -16.13 7.64 17.30
CA ALA A 169 -15.08 8.20 16.48
C ALA A 169 -14.54 9.51 17.06
N LEU A 170 -15.40 10.44 17.48
CA LEU A 170 -14.99 11.68 18.14
C LEU A 170 -14.20 11.41 19.43
N LYS A 171 -14.64 10.43 20.22
CA LYS A 171 -13.99 10.07 21.48
C LYS A 171 -12.57 9.53 21.27
N TYR A 172 -12.40 8.64 20.28
CA TYR A 172 -11.16 7.88 20.11
C TYR A 172 -10.22 8.42 19.01
N CYS A 173 -10.70 9.27 18.09
CA CYS A 173 -9.96 9.79 16.94
C CYS A 173 -9.82 11.32 17.00
N GLN A 174 -9.23 11.85 18.07
CA GLN A 174 -9.13 13.30 18.33
C GLN A 174 -8.32 14.09 17.28
N LYS A 175 -7.47 13.41 16.51
CA LYS A 175 -6.66 14.03 15.45
C LYS A 175 -7.39 14.18 14.12
N THR A 176 -8.59 13.61 14.01
CA THR A 176 -9.37 13.61 12.78
C THR A 176 -10.65 14.41 13.01
N ASN A 177 -10.89 15.42 12.18
CA ASN A 177 -12.16 16.14 12.18
C ASN A 177 -13.21 15.25 11.52
N ILE A 178 -14.23 14.88 12.29
CA ILE A 178 -15.29 13.98 11.84
C ILE A 178 -16.61 14.74 11.87
N PHE A 179 -17.34 14.66 10.77
CA PHE A 179 -18.67 15.25 10.63
C PHE A 179 -19.72 14.14 10.50
N PHE A 180 -20.86 14.33 11.14
CA PHE A 180 -22.03 13.48 10.96
C PHE A 180 -23.01 14.20 10.05
N VAL A 181 -23.40 13.55 8.96
CA VAL A 181 -24.37 14.09 8.01
C VAL A 181 -25.62 13.23 8.05
N GLU A 182 -26.76 13.84 8.35
CA GLU A 182 -28.02 13.11 8.40
C GLU A 182 -28.58 12.84 7.00
N LYS A 183 -29.33 11.74 6.84
CA LYS A 183 -30.03 11.43 5.59
C LYS A 183 -30.97 12.57 5.15
N LYS A 184 -31.58 13.28 6.10
CA LYS A 184 -32.46 14.42 5.81
C LYS A 184 -31.70 15.57 5.14
N GLU A 185 -30.49 15.86 5.61
CA GLU A 185 -29.62 16.89 5.06
C GLU A 185 -29.14 16.53 3.65
N ILE A 186 -28.78 15.27 3.42
CA ILE A 186 -28.42 14.78 2.08
C ILE A 186 -29.60 14.96 1.12
N THR A 187 -30.80 14.63 1.56
CA THR A 187 -32.01 14.71 0.73
C THR A 187 -32.36 16.17 0.41
N ALA A 188 -32.29 17.05 1.41
CA ALA A 188 -32.54 18.48 1.24
C ALA A 188 -31.55 19.15 0.27
N ASN A 189 -30.28 18.70 0.29
CA ASN A 189 -29.22 19.24 -0.56
C ASN A 189 -29.04 18.49 -1.89
N SER A 190 -29.85 17.46 -2.17
CA SER A 190 -29.67 16.59 -3.33
C SER A 190 -29.70 17.36 -4.65
N SER A 191 -30.61 18.33 -4.81
CA SER A 191 -30.71 19.19 -5.99
C SER A 191 -29.45 20.03 -6.21
N ILE A 192 -28.90 20.61 -5.13
CA ILE A 192 -27.69 21.43 -5.15
C ILE A 192 -26.47 20.56 -5.48
N LEU A 193 -26.36 19.38 -4.86
CA LEU A 193 -25.28 18.43 -5.11
C LEU A 193 -25.28 17.98 -6.57
N ASN A 194 -26.44 17.60 -7.11
CA ASN A 194 -26.58 17.22 -8.51
C ASN A 194 -26.21 18.36 -9.46
N LEU A 195 -26.60 19.60 -9.14
CA LEU A 195 -26.19 20.76 -9.93
C LEU A 195 -24.67 20.97 -9.91
N ARG A 196 -24.02 20.80 -8.75
CA ARG A 196 -22.56 20.85 -8.63
C ARG A 196 -21.89 19.78 -9.48
N PHE A 197 -22.34 18.52 -9.37
CA PHE A 197 -21.81 17.42 -10.17
C PHE A 197 -21.94 17.68 -11.68
N ARG A 198 -23.06 18.25 -12.14
CA ARG A 198 -23.24 18.62 -13.55
C ARG A 198 -22.33 19.75 -14.01
N LYS A 199 -21.96 20.67 -13.10
CA LYS A 199 -21.07 21.80 -13.37
C LYS A 199 -19.58 21.44 -13.24
N CYS A 200 -19.25 20.29 -12.66
CA CYS A 200 -17.87 19.84 -12.57
C CYS A 200 -17.26 19.73 -13.98
N LEU A 201 -16.09 20.32 -14.16
CA LEU A 201 -15.34 20.22 -15.41
C LEU A 201 -15.02 18.74 -15.66
N LYS A 202 -15.52 18.23 -16.79
CA LYS A 202 -15.13 16.92 -17.28
C LYS A 202 -13.70 17.04 -17.79
N ILE A 203 -12.79 16.30 -17.20
CA ILE A 203 -11.40 16.22 -17.67
C ILE A 203 -11.43 15.29 -18.89
N GLU A 204 -11.31 15.84 -20.10
CA GLU A 204 -11.40 15.09 -21.35
C GLU A 204 -10.14 14.28 -21.69
N CYS A 205 -9.10 14.31 -20.86
CA CYS A 205 -7.78 13.73 -21.17
C CYS A 205 -7.55 12.30 -20.64
N ILE A 206 -8.51 11.40 -20.79
CA ILE A 206 -8.22 9.95 -20.73
C ILE A 206 -8.82 9.30 -21.97
N ASP A 207 -8.13 9.51 -23.10
CA ASP A 207 -8.44 8.85 -24.36
C ASP A 207 -8.40 7.32 -24.19
N GLU A 208 -9.43 6.66 -24.71
CA GLU A 208 -9.61 5.20 -24.73
C GLU A 208 -8.65 4.48 -25.70
N GLU A 209 -7.63 5.15 -26.22
CA GLU A 209 -6.71 4.56 -27.20
C GLU A 209 -5.49 3.91 -26.55
N THR A 210 -5.63 2.65 -26.16
CA THR A 210 -4.62 1.58 -26.42
C THR A 210 -5.16 0.20 -26.05
N SER A 211 -6.16 -0.24 -26.79
CA SER A 211 -6.50 -1.66 -26.93
C SER A 211 -5.38 -2.38 -27.69
N ASN A 212 -4.38 -2.95 -27.01
CA ASN A 212 -3.77 -4.27 -27.36
C ASN A 212 -2.59 -4.77 -26.50
N SER A 213 -2.54 -4.53 -25.19
CA SER A 213 -1.71 -5.41 -24.34
C SER A 213 -2.33 -5.65 -22.98
N LYS A 214 -2.39 -6.93 -22.59
CA LYS A 214 -2.97 -7.45 -21.34
C LYS A 214 -2.42 -6.71 -20.12
N LYS A 215 -3.11 -5.65 -19.69
CA LYS A 215 -2.93 -4.95 -18.41
C LYS A 215 -4.30 -4.63 -17.81
N HIS A 216 -4.36 -4.62 -16.49
CA HIS A 216 -5.59 -4.66 -15.71
C HIS A 216 -6.52 -3.48 -16.04
N ARG A 217 -7.74 -3.79 -16.46
CA ARG A 217 -8.78 -2.83 -16.85
C ARG A 217 -9.23 -2.04 -15.62
N ILE A 218 -9.04 -0.73 -15.64
CA ILE A 218 -9.89 0.18 -14.85
C ILE A 218 -11.18 0.31 -15.65
N LYS A 219 -12.27 -0.25 -15.14
CA LYS A 219 -13.61 0.04 -15.66
C LYS A 219 -14.03 1.39 -15.10
N VAL A 220 -14.06 2.41 -15.94
CA VAL A 220 -14.80 3.63 -15.66
C VAL A 220 -16.27 3.29 -15.93
N VAL A 221 -17.09 3.29 -14.87
CA VAL A 221 -18.54 3.16 -15.00
C VAL A 221 -19.08 4.58 -15.09
N THR A 222 -19.54 4.96 -16.28
CA THR A 222 -20.36 6.16 -16.45
C THR A 222 -21.76 5.85 -15.92
N PHE A 223 -22.22 6.64 -14.95
CA PHE A 223 -23.56 6.52 -14.40
C PHE A 223 -24.53 7.30 -15.28
N ASP A 224 -25.18 6.62 -16.23
CA ASP A 224 -26.40 7.13 -16.85
C ASP A 224 -27.59 6.94 -15.89
N SER A 225 -28.48 7.93 -15.89
CA SER A 225 -29.62 8.08 -14.97
C SER A 225 -30.66 6.95 -14.99
N ASP A 226 -30.52 5.99 -15.90
CA ASP A 226 -31.51 4.93 -16.10
C ASP A 226 -31.27 3.70 -15.18
N GLN A 227 -30.12 3.63 -14.49
CA GLN A 227 -29.81 2.52 -13.57
C GLN A 227 -30.37 2.70 -12.14
N GLN A 228 -30.98 3.85 -11.82
CA GLN A 228 -31.69 4.01 -10.53
C GLN A 228 -32.80 2.96 -10.37
N LYS A 229 -33.36 2.45 -11.48
CA LYS A 229 -34.37 1.38 -11.47
C LYS A 229 -33.80 -0.04 -11.28
N MET A 230 -32.47 -0.22 -11.28
CA MET A 230 -31.84 -1.53 -11.03
C MET A 230 -31.48 -1.76 -9.54
N CYS A 231 -31.37 -0.70 -8.75
CA CYS A 231 -31.11 -0.84 -7.30
C CYS A 231 -32.33 -1.32 -6.51
N ASP A 232 -33.55 -1.12 -7.01
CA ASP A 232 -34.77 -1.60 -6.35
C ASP A 232 -35.13 -3.06 -6.70
N SER A 233 -34.55 -3.63 -7.78
CA SER A 233 -34.81 -5.01 -8.21
C SER A 233 -33.81 -6.04 -7.70
N LEU A 234 -32.64 -5.59 -7.19
CA LEU A 234 -31.74 -6.44 -6.42
C LEU A 234 -32.23 -6.50 -4.97
N ARG A 235 -33.27 -7.32 -4.78
CA ARG A 235 -33.59 -7.91 -3.49
C ARG A 235 -32.29 -8.29 -2.78
N CYS A 236 -32.10 -7.68 -1.62
CA CYS A 236 -31.27 -8.15 -0.52
C CYS A 236 -31.12 -9.69 -0.58
N ASP A 237 -29.99 -10.15 -1.10
CA ASP A 237 -29.62 -11.56 -1.01
C ASP A 237 -29.27 -11.79 0.47
N LYS A 238 -30.27 -12.28 1.20
CA LYS A 238 -30.17 -12.86 2.54
C LYS A 238 -29.23 -14.07 2.50
N LYS A 239 -27.93 -13.84 2.33
CA LYS A 239 -26.87 -14.86 2.44
C LYS A 239 -25.61 -14.30 3.12
N TYR A 240 -25.79 -13.55 4.20
CA TYR A 240 -24.74 -13.33 5.20
C TYR A 240 -25.33 -13.33 6.60
N ILE A 241 -26.16 -14.34 6.87
CA ILE A 241 -26.48 -14.77 8.23
C ILE A 241 -26.28 -16.29 8.21
N ASN A 242 -25.41 -16.78 9.10
CA ASN A 242 -25.02 -18.16 9.35
C ASN A 242 -24.03 -18.80 8.35
N THR A 243 -22.74 -18.76 8.69
CA THR A 243 -21.83 -19.94 8.68
C THR A 243 -20.41 -19.52 9.09
N THR A 244 -20.16 -19.39 10.40
CA THR A 244 -18.86 -19.69 11.00
C THR A 244 -19.09 -20.30 12.38
N ARG A 245 -19.50 -21.57 12.39
CA ARG A 245 -19.31 -22.49 13.51
C ARG A 245 -18.53 -23.69 12.95
N ASP A 246 -17.27 -23.79 13.35
CA ASP A 246 -16.51 -25.03 13.61
C ASP A 246 -16.63 -26.26 12.69
N ASP A 247 -16.28 -26.13 11.40
CA ASP A 247 -16.14 -27.31 10.51
C ASP A 247 -14.70 -27.78 10.26
N ARG A 248 -13.71 -27.30 11.03
CA ARG A 248 -12.32 -27.83 10.99
C ARG A 248 -11.95 -28.76 12.14
N VAL A 249 -12.83 -28.93 13.14
CA VAL A 249 -12.59 -29.88 14.25
C VAL A 249 -13.23 -31.26 13.99
N LEU A 250 -14.17 -31.38 13.04
CA LEU A 250 -14.91 -32.64 12.78
C LEU A 250 -14.34 -33.55 11.69
N LYS A 251 -13.28 -33.15 10.98
CA LYS A 251 -12.65 -34.01 9.94
C LYS A 251 -11.46 -34.85 10.42
N SER A 252 -10.99 -34.67 11.66
CA SER A 252 -9.96 -35.53 12.27
C SER A 252 -10.53 -36.65 13.16
N ALA A 253 -11.81 -36.60 13.55
CA ALA A 253 -12.42 -37.60 14.44
C ALA A 253 -12.99 -38.84 13.72
N ASN A 254 -13.28 -38.78 12.42
CA ASN A 254 -13.91 -39.88 11.67
C ASN A 254 -12.94 -40.77 10.87
N ALA A 255 -11.63 -40.50 10.94
CA ALA A 255 -10.61 -41.36 10.33
C ALA A 255 -10.06 -42.45 11.28
N SER A 256 -10.36 -42.40 12.58
CA SER A 256 -9.85 -43.37 13.58
C SER A 256 -10.84 -44.46 14.03
N LYS A 257 -12.04 -44.54 13.44
CA LYS A 257 -13.05 -45.57 13.79
C LYS A 257 -13.24 -46.69 12.75
N LYS A 258 -12.37 -46.79 11.73
CA LYS A 258 -12.44 -47.86 10.70
C LYS A 258 -11.31 -48.90 10.77
N MET A 259 -10.62 -48.98 11.91
CA MET A 259 -9.72 -50.09 12.26
C MET A 259 -10.01 -50.56 13.69
N ARG A 260 -11.15 -51.23 13.87
CA ARG A 260 -11.43 -52.14 15.00
C ARG A 260 -12.82 -52.75 14.77
N LYS A 261 -12.86 -53.79 13.96
CA LYS A 261 -13.67 -55.01 14.09
C LYS A 261 -12.99 -56.07 13.25
#